data_AF-A0A7Z2SKZ9-F1
#
_entry.id   AF-A0A7Z2SKZ9-F1
#
_cell.length_a   1.000
_cell.length_b   1.000
_cell.length_c   1.000
_cell.angle_alpha   90.00
_cell.angle_beta   90.00
_cell.angle_gamma   90.00
#
_symmetry.space_group_name_H-M   'P 1'
#
loop_
_entity.id
_entity.type
_entity.pdbx_description
1 polymer ?
#
loop_
_entity_poly.entity_id
_entity_poly.type
_entity_poly.pdbx_seq_one_letter_code
_entity_poly.pdbx_strand_id
1 'polypeptide(L)' 'MTSKPRLEDHANDLREKAAAYAISAGLVGFGVWIAIAGLSSSAPAIWICAALIPIGVGLVSAFGPT' A
#
# COMPACT_ATOMS: atom_id res chain seq x y z
N MET A 1 23.62 2.19 31.96
CA MET A 1 23.21 1.05 31.10
C MET A 1 21.69 1.07 30.98
N THR A 2 21.12 1.73 29.97
CA THR A 2 19.65 1.75 29.73
C THR A 2 19.29 2.11 28.27
N SER A 3 20.17 1.81 27.32
CA SER A 3 19.91 2.09 25.90
C SER A 3 19.17 0.94 25.21
N LYS A 4 19.35 -0.30 25.67
CA LYS A 4 18.86 -1.50 25.00
C LYS A 4 17.33 -1.57 24.83
N PRO A 5 16.49 -1.39 25.88
CA PRO A 5 15.04 -1.50 25.72
C PRO A 5 14.46 -0.46 24.76
N ARG A 6 14.93 0.80 24.84
CA ARG A 6 14.49 1.87 23.94
C ARG A 6 14.77 1.57 22.46
N LEU A 7 15.89 0.92 22.14
CA LEU A 7 16.24 0.58 20.76
C LEU A 7 15.36 -0.54 20.19
N GLU A 8 14.97 -1.51 21.02
CA GLU A 8 14.07 -2.60 20.62
C GLU A 8 12.66 -2.08 20.34
N ASP A 9 12.15 -1.13 21.14
CA ASP A 9 10.86 -0.49 20.90
C ASP A 9 10.84 0.26 19.55
N HIS A 10 11.88 1.06 19.26
CA HIS A 10 12.00 1.74 17.97
C HIS A 10 12.12 0.77 16.80
N ALA A 11 12.85 -0.35 16.97
CA ALA A 11 12.99 -1.36 15.94
C ALA A 11 11.66 -2.07 15.63
N ASN A 12 10.84 -2.31 16.66
CA ASN A 12 9.50 -2.89 16.48
C ASN A 12 8.54 -1.90 15.80
N ASP A 13 8.53 -0.62 16.19
CA ASP A 13 7.71 0.43 15.56
C ASP A 13 8.03 0.58 14.06
N LEU A 14 9.32 0.59 13.71
CA LEU A 14 9.77 0.64 12.33
C LEU A 14 9.36 -0.60 11.52
N ARG A 15 9.40 -1.79 12.13
CA ARG A 15 8.98 -3.04 11.48
C ARG A 15 7.49 -3.04 11.17
N GLU A 16 6.67 -2.60 12.12
CA GLU A 16 5.22 -2.53 11.96
C GLU A 16 4.83 -1.51 10.88
N LYS A 17 5.44 -0.33 10.90
CA LYS A 17 5.28 0.68 9.83
C LYS A 17 5.74 0.17 8.47
N ALA A 18 6.90 -0.48 8.41
CA ALA A 18 7.42 -1.03 7.16
C ALA A 18 6.47 -2.10 6.58
N ALA A 19 5.91 -2.95 7.42
CA ALA A 19 4.91 -3.93 7.00
C ALA A 19 3.63 -3.24 6.47
N ALA A 20 3.14 -2.21 7.16
CA ALA A 20 1.99 -1.42 6.70
C ALA A 20 2.25 -0.79 5.33
N TYR A 21 3.38 -0.09 5.15
CA TYR A 21 3.75 0.51 3.87
C TYR A 21 3.95 -0.52 2.76
N ALA A 22 4.51 -1.70 3.05
CA ALA A 22 4.68 -2.76 2.07
C ALA A 22 3.32 -3.29 1.56
N ILE A 23 2.35 -3.47 2.45
CA ILE A 23 0.99 -3.89 2.08
C ILE A 23 0.31 -2.80 1.26
N SER A 24 0.37 -1.54 1.68
CA SER A 24 -0.21 -0.41 0.94
C SER A 24 0.40 -0.28 -0.45
N ALA A 25 1.73 -0.38 -0.57
CA ALA A 25 2.43 -0.34 -1.86
C ALA A 25 2.04 -1.50 -2.76
N GLY A 26 1.87 -2.71 -2.21
CA GLY A 26 1.35 -3.87 -2.92
C GLY A 26 -0.06 -3.63 -3.47
N LEU A 27 -0.95 -3.02 -2.68
CA LEU A 27 -2.32 -2.70 -3.10
C LEU A 27 -2.35 -1.66 -4.23
N VAL A 28 -1.57 -0.58 -4.10
CA VAL A 28 -1.47 0.45 -5.14
C VAL A 28 -0.88 -0.15 -6.42
N GLY A 29 0.21 -0.91 -6.30
CA GLY A 29 0.86 -1.57 -7.43
C GLY A 29 -0.08 -2.55 -8.15
N PHE A 30 -0.86 -3.33 -7.39
CA PHE A 30 -1.86 -4.24 -7.95
C PHE A 30 -2.97 -3.49 -8.70
N GLY A 31 -3.45 -2.37 -8.16
CA GLY A 31 -4.42 -1.53 -8.86
C GLY A 31 -3.87 -0.95 -10.16
N VAL A 32 -2.64 -0.42 -10.15
CA VAL A 32 -1.97 0.08 -11.36
C VAL A 32 -1.79 -1.04 -12.40
N TRP A 33 -1.40 -2.24 -11.96
CA TRP A 33 -1.27 -3.41 -12.83
C TRP A 33 -2.60 -3.78 -13.51
N ILE A 34 -3.69 -3.79 -12.73
CA ILE A 34 -5.05 -4.03 -13.24
C ILE A 34 -5.44 -2.96 -14.27
N ALA A 35 -5.11 -1.69 -14.02
CA ALA A 35 -5.38 -0.63 -14.98
C ALA A 35 -4.64 -0.87 -16.31
N ILE A 36 -3.35 -1.23 -16.25
CA ILE A 36 -2.53 -1.54 -17.44
C ILE A 36 -3.09 -2.75 -18.20
N ALA A 37 -3.41 -3.84 -17.49
CA ALA A 37 -4.00 -5.03 -18.09
C ALA A 37 -5.36 -4.75 -18.73
N GLY A 38 -6.16 -3.89 -18.10
CA GLY A 38 -7.47 -3.47 -18.58
C GLY A 38 -7.46 -2.55 -19.80
N LEU A 39 -6.41 -1.75 -19.97
CA LEU A 39 -6.22 -0.91 -21.16
C LEU A 39 -6.04 -1.74 -22.45
N SER A 40 -5.59 -2.99 -22.33
CA SER A 40 -5.51 -3.96 -23.44
C SER A 40 -6.84 -4.67 -23.73
N SER A 41 -7.92 -4.36 -22.99
CA SER A 41 -9.24 -4.99 -23.16
C SER A 41 -10.20 -4.10 -23.96
N SER A 42 -11.22 -4.69 -24.57
CA SER A 42 -12.25 -3.98 -25.36
C SER A 42 -13.12 -3.00 -24.54
N ALA A 43 -13.01 -3.01 -23.20
CA ALA A 43 -13.75 -2.15 -22.29
C ALA A 43 -12.84 -1.52 -21.21
N PRO A 44 -11.92 -0.61 -21.59
CA PRO A 44 -10.90 -0.08 -20.69
C PRO A 44 -11.46 0.74 -19.52
N ALA A 45 -12.60 1.40 -19.71
CA ALA A 45 -13.24 2.23 -18.68
C ALA A 45 -13.64 1.43 -17.42
N ILE A 46 -14.15 0.21 -17.58
CA ILE A 46 -14.58 -0.65 -16.45
C ILE A 46 -13.38 -1.08 -15.62
N TRP A 47 -12.27 -1.41 -16.28
CA TRP A 47 -11.04 -1.82 -15.62
C TRP A 47 -10.36 -0.66 -14.87
N ILE A 48 -10.41 0.55 -15.41
CA ILE A 48 -9.94 1.75 -14.71
C ILE A 48 -10.74 1.97 -13.43
N CYS A 49 -12.07 1.82 -13.47
CA CYS A 49 -12.92 1.91 -12.28
C CYS A 49 -12.56 0.82 -11.24
N ALA A 50 -12.36 -0.42 -11.69
CA ALA A 50 -11.96 -1.52 -10.82
C ALA A 50 -10.58 -1.32 -10.19
N ALA A 51 -9.62 -0.72 -10.93
CA ALA A 51 -8.30 -0.36 -10.45
C ALA A 51 -8.30 0.82 -9.46
N LEU A 52 -9.27 1.72 -9.57
CA LEU A 52 -9.37 2.90 -8.71
C LEU A 52 -9.58 2.54 -7.23
N ILE A 53 -10.29 1.44 -6.96
CA ILE A 53 -10.57 0.97 -5.60
C ILE A 53 -9.28 0.56 -4.85
N PRO A 54 -8.47 -0.41 -5.33
CA PRO A 54 -7.23 -0.78 -4.65
C PRO A 54 -6.19 0.35 -4.62
N ILE A 55 -6.13 1.22 -5.64
CA ILE A 55 -5.27 2.42 -5.59
C ILE A 55 -5.71 3.35 -4.47
N GLY A 56 -7.00 3.66 -4.39
CA GLY A 56 -7.57 4.53 -3.35
C GLY A 56 -7.36 3.97 -1.95
N VAL A 57 -7.62 2.68 -1.74
CA VAL A 57 -7.39 2.01 -0.44
C VAL A 57 -5.91 2.00 -0.08
N GLY A 58 -5.02 1.71 -1.02
CA GLY A 58 -3.57 1.77 -0.77
C GLY A 58 -3.08 3.18 -0.45
N LEU A 59 -3.63 4.20 -1.11
CA LEU A 59 -3.32 5.61 -0.83
C LEU A 59 -3.81 6.02 0.57
N VAL A 60 -5.07 5.72 0.89
CA VAL A 60 -5.65 5.99 2.21
C VAL A 60 -4.92 5.21 3.30
N SER A 61 -4.47 4.00 3.03
CA SER A 61 -3.66 3.21 3.98
C SER A 61 -2.25 3.79 4.16
N ALA A 62 -1.67 4.42 3.14
CA ALA A 62 -0.34 5.03 3.21
C ALA A 62 -0.33 6.42 3.88
N PHE A 63 -1.44 7.16 3.79
CA PHE A 63 -1.61 8.50 4.34
C PHE A 63 -2.63 8.56 5.50
N GLY A 64 -3.16 7.42 5.92
CA GLY A 64 -4.10 7.31 7.02
C GLY A 64 -3.43 7.66 8.35
N PRO A 65 -4.19 8.23 9.31
CA PRO A 65 -3.62 8.55 10.62
C PRO A 65 -3.04 7.28 11.25
N THR A 66 -1.78 7.38 11.66
CA THR A 66 -1.07 6.36 12.45
C THR A 66 -1.62 6.31 13.86
#